data_AF-A0A3N7FGD6-F1
#
_entry.id   AF-A0A3N7FGD6-F1
#
_cell.length_a   1.000
_cell.length_b   1.000
_cell.length_c   1.000
_cell.angle_alpha   90.00
_cell.angle_beta   90.00
_cell.angle_gamma   90.00
#
_symmetry.space_group_name_H-M   'P 1'
#
loop_
_entity.id
_entity.type
_entity.pdbx_description
1 polymer ?
#
loop_
_entity_poly.entity_id
_entity_poly.type
_entity_poly.pdbx_seq_one_letter_code
_entity_poly.pdbx_strand_id
1 'polypeptide(L)'
;MRDSTYKYFEVILVDVAHNAIRNDPRINWLCNPVHKHRELRGLTSAGKKYRGLRGRGHLHHKARPSRRANWKRNNTLSLRRYR
;
A
#
# COMPACT_ATOMS: atom_id res chain seq x y z
N MET A 1 20.44 11.90 2.68
CA MET A 1 21.91 11.78 2.78
C MET A 1 22.32 10.34 2.48
N ARG A 2 23.45 10.12 1.82
CA ARG A 2 23.95 8.77 1.50
C ARG A 2 25.47 8.81 1.46
N ASP A 3 26.11 7.81 2.06
CA ASP A 3 27.53 7.53 1.88
C ASP A 3 27.70 6.17 1.14
N SER A 4 28.92 5.64 1.07
CA SER A 4 29.20 4.38 0.38
C SER A 4 28.52 3.17 1.03
N THR A 5 28.26 3.25 2.33
CA THR A 5 27.88 2.13 3.20
C THR A 5 26.43 2.26 3.68
N TYR A 6 25.95 3.48 3.91
CA TYR A 6 24.67 3.78 4.53
C TYR A 6 23.81 4.74 3.71
N LYS A 7 22.50 4.56 3.88
CA LYS A 7 21.48 5.45 3.33
C LYS A 7 20.60 5.94 4.48
N TYR A 8 20.54 7.25 4.64
CA TYR A 8 19.78 7.88 5.71
C TYR A 8 18.46 8.42 5.16
N PHE A 9 17.39 8.18 5.89
CA PHE A 9 16.04 8.63 5.57
C PHE A 9 15.40 9.26 6.80
N GLU A 10 14.69 10.36 6.60
CA GLU A 10 13.82 10.95 7.60
C GLU A 10 12.40 10.45 7.36
N VAL A 11 11.76 9.95 8.42
CA VAL A 11 10.42 9.38 8.35
C VAL A 11 9.46 10.28 9.11
N ILE A 12 8.42 10.73 8.44
CA ILE A 12 7.34 11.49 9.06
C ILE A 12 6.39 10.51 9.73
N LEU A 13 6.29 10.60 11.06
CA LEU A 13 5.35 9.84 11.88
C LEU A 13 4.23 10.76 12.36
N VAL A 14 3.07 10.17 12.67
CA VAL A 14 1.89 10.88 13.15
C VAL A 14 1.36 10.13 14.37
N ASP A 15 1.12 10.86 15.45
CA ASP A 15 0.46 10.33 16.64
C ASP A 15 -1.07 10.38 16.48
N VAL A 16 -1.72 9.21 16.44
CA VAL A 16 -3.16 9.06 16.26
C VAL A 16 -3.97 9.28 17.54
N ALA A 17 -3.31 9.31 18.71
CA ALA A 17 -3.94 9.61 19.99
C ALA A 17 -4.08 11.12 20.24
N HIS A 18 -3.30 11.93 19.53
CA HIS A 18 -3.29 13.38 19.70
C HIS A 18 -4.54 14.07 19.11
N ASN A 19 -5.18 14.93 19.90
CA ASN A 19 -6.46 15.57 19.52
C ASN A 19 -6.37 16.42 18.25
N ALA A 20 -5.25 17.12 18.00
CA ALA A 20 -5.10 17.90 16.77
C ALA A 20 -5.18 17.03 15.51
N ILE A 21 -4.70 15.78 15.56
CA ILE A 21 -4.79 14.83 14.44
C ILE A 21 -6.19 14.24 14.33
N ARG A 22 -6.84 13.93 15.46
CA ARG A 22 -8.19 13.35 15.47
C ARG A 22 -9.25 14.34 14.98
N ASN A 23 -9.09 15.61 15.30
CA ASN A 23 -10.05 16.67 14.95
C ASN A 23 -9.83 17.27 13.56
N ASP A 24 -8.64 17.13 12.96
CA ASP A 24 -8.37 17.64 11.61
C ASP A 24 -8.94 16.70 10.53
N PRO A 25 -9.96 17.13 9.76
CA PRO A 25 -10.60 16.30 8.73
C PRO A 25 -9.68 15.92 7.56
N ARG A 26 -8.53 16.58 7.39
CA ARG A 26 -7.58 16.30 6.30
C ARG A 26 -6.73 15.05 6.56
N ILE A 27 -6.44 14.76 7.83
CA ILE A 27 -5.49 13.70 8.23
C ILE A 27 -6.11 12.64 9.16
N ASN A 28 -7.25 12.93 9.79
CA ASN A 28 -7.89 12.02 10.74
C ASN A 28 -8.23 10.64 10.17
N TRP A 29 -8.28 10.48 8.84
CA TRP A 29 -8.40 9.18 8.18
C TRP A 29 -7.33 8.20 8.67
N LEU A 30 -6.14 8.67 9.02
CA LEU A 30 -5.03 7.85 9.52
C LEU A 30 -5.35 7.22 10.90
N CYS A 31 -6.23 7.83 11.68
CA CYS A 31 -6.63 7.33 13.00
C CYS A 31 -7.50 6.07 12.95
N ASN A 32 -8.07 5.74 11.79
CA ASN A 32 -8.88 4.52 11.65
C ASN A 32 -8.01 3.26 11.81
N PRO A 33 -8.52 2.19 12.45
CA PRO A 33 -7.74 0.99 12.75
C PRO A 33 -7.19 0.27 11.51
N VAL A 34 -7.82 0.45 10.35
CA VAL A 34 -7.38 -0.12 9.06
C VAL A 34 -6.04 0.45 8.57
N HIS A 35 -5.56 1.56 9.15
CA HIS A 35 -4.32 2.23 8.81
C HIS A 35 -3.17 1.96 9.78
N LYS A 36 -3.31 0.99 10.68
CA LYS A 36 -2.18 0.46 11.46
C LYS A 36 -1.13 -0.19 10.55
N HIS A 37 0.14 -0.06 10.90
CA HIS A 37 1.27 -0.72 10.24
C HIS A 37 1.25 -0.67 8.70
N ARG A 38 1.08 0.53 8.12
CA ARG A 38 1.04 0.73 6.66
C ARG A 38 2.39 0.49 6.00
N GLU A 39 3.46 0.73 6.73
CA GLU A 39 4.85 0.45 6.38
C GLU A 39 5.08 -1.04 6.14
N LEU A 40 4.65 -1.90 7.07
CA LEU A 40 4.79 -3.35 6.94
C LEU A 40 3.95 -3.92 5.79
N ARG A 41 2.80 -3.30 5.49
CA ARG A 41 1.90 -3.72 4.39
C ARG A 41 2.25 -3.12 3.03
N GLY A 42 3.30 -2.29 2.93
CA GLY A 42 3.70 -1.66 1.67
C GLY A 42 2.64 -0.68 1.12
N LEU A 43 1.96 0.05 2.01
CA LEU A 43 0.95 1.05 1.66
C LEU A 43 1.50 2.48 1.65
N THR A 44 2.74 2.68 2.10
CA THR A 44 3.49 3.94 1.99
C THR A 44 3.82 4.25 0.52
N SER A 45 4.28 5.47 0.24
CA SER A 45 4.66 5.87 -1.12
C SER A 45 5.82 5.05 -1.68
N ALA A 46 6.82 4.71 -0.84
CA ALA A 46 7.88 3.77 -1.16
C ALA A 46 7.33 2.36 -1.35
N GLY A 47 6.40 1.93 -0.48
CA GLY A 47 5.70 0.66 -0.58
C GLY A 47 5.00 0.46 -1.92
N LYS A 48 4.22 1.45 -2.35
CA LYS A 48 3.53 1.45 -3.64
C LYS A 48 4.51 1.44 -4.83
N LYS A 49 5.70 2.04 -4.71
CA LYS A 49 6.73 2.04 -5.75
C LYS A 49 7.25 0.63 -6.00
N TYR A 50 7.73 -0.07 -4.96
CA TYR A 50 8.29 -1.43 -5.15
C TYR A 50 7.22 -2.43 -5.59
N ARG A 51 5.96 -2.24 -5.17
CA ARG A 51 4.81 -3.07 -5.58
C ARG A 51 4.38 -2.85 -7.04
N GLY A 52 5.00 -1.91 -7.76
CA GLY A 52 4.66 -1.60 -9.15
C GLY A 52 3.32 -0.90 -9.33
N LEU A 53 2.80 -0.25 -8.29
CA LEU A 53 1.45 0.34 -8.28
C LEU A 53 1.40 1.83 -8.66
N ARG A 54 2.57 2.48 -8.83
CA ARG A 54 2.65 3.88 -9.27
C ARG A 54 2.24 4.05 -10.73
N GLY A 55 2.60 3.11 -11.61
CA GLY A 55 2.18 3.14 -13.01
C GLY A 55 0.77 2.60 -13.23
N ARG A 56 0.15 2.97 -14.36
CA ARG A 56 -1.17 2.49 -14.79
C ARG A 56 -1.11 1.97 -16.23
N GLY A 57 -2.17 1.32 -16.70
CA GLY A 57 -2.26 0.81 -18.07
C GLY A 57 -1.74 -0.62 -18.25
N HIS A 58 -1.52 -1.00 -19.52
CA HIS A 58 -1.25 -2.39 -19.92
C HIS A 58 0.03 -2.95 -19.29
N LEU A 59 1.07 -2.15 -19.05
CA LEU A 59 2.31 -2.62 -18.40
C LEU A 59 2.12 -2.99 -16.92
N HIS A 60 1.06 -2.49 -16.28
CA HIS A 60 0.84 -2.65 -14.84
C HIS A 60 -0.35 -3.57 -14.49
N HIS A 61 -1.01 -4.18 -15.48
CA HIS A 61 -2.20 -4.98 -15.24
C HIS A 61 -1.93 -6.23 -14.39
N LYS A 62 -0.76 -6.88 -14.56
CA LYS A 62 -0.35 -8.05 -13.77
C LYS A 62 -0.06 -7.73 -12.31
N ALA A 63 0.24 -6.47 -11.98
CA ALA A 63 0.47 -6.03 -10.61
C ALA A 63 -0.83 -5.73 -9.84
N ARG A 64 -1.98 -5.66 -10.52
CA ARG A 64 -3.27 -5.22 -9.97
C ARG A 64 -4.28 -6.36 -9.83
N PRO A 65 -5.07 -6.40 -8.73
CA PRO A 65 -5.08 -5.46 -7.60
C PRO A 65 -3.88 -5.65 -6.64
N SER A 66 -3.33 -6.86 -6.59
CA SER A 66 -2.00 -7.19 -6.10
C SER A 66 -1.48 -8.35 -6.95
N ARG A 67 -0.16 -8.59 -7.01
CA ARG A 67 0.41 -9.72 -7.77
C ARG A 67 -0.22 -11.06 -7.36
N ARG A 68 -0.35 -11.31 -6.05
CA ARG A 68 -0.96 -12.53 -5.52
C ARG A 68 -2.45 -12.65 -5.87
N ALA A 69 -3.20 -11.56 -5.74
CA ALA A 69 -4.63 -11.56 -6.09
C ALA A 69 -4.86 -11.74 -7.60
N ASN A 70 -4.01 -11.14 -8.45
CA ASN A 70 -4.04 -11.32 -9.89
C ASN A 70 -3.76 -12.79 -10.26
N TRP A 71 -2.69 -13.36 -9.70
CA TRP A 71 -2.35 -14.76 -9.91
C TRP A 71 -3.48 -15.69 -9.46
N LYS A 72 -4.03 -15.49 -8.25
CA LYS A 72 -5.15 -16.29 -7.73
C LYS A 72 -6.33 -16.23 -8.71
N ARG A 73 -6.74 -15.05 -9.16
CA ARG A 73 -7.86 -14.89 -10.10
C ARG A 73 -7.66 -15.70 -11.38
N ASN A 74 -6.47 -15.62 -11.99
CA ASN A 74 -6.20 -16.28 -13.27
C ASN A 74 -6.05 -17.80 -13.15
N ASN A 75 -5.63 -18.29 -11.97
CA ASN A 75 -5.37 -19.71 -11.73
C ASN A 75 -6.47 -20.40 -10.91
N THR A 76 -7.54 -19.68 -10.55
CA THR A 76 -8.70 -20.29 -9.89
C THR A 76 -9.55 -20.97 -10.94
N LEU A 77 -9.75 -22.29 -10.80
CA LEU A 77 -10.67 -23.05 -11.64
C LEU A 77 -12.11 -22.52 -11.44
N SER A 78 -12.74 -22.07 -12.52
CA SER A 78 -14.13 -21.62 -12.50
C SER A 78 -15.05 -22.72 -13.03
N LEU A 79 -15.80 -23.35 -12.14
CA LEU A 79 -16.82 -24.35 -12.47
C LEU A 79 -18.19 -23.67 -12.47
N ARG A 80 -18.71 -23.36 -13.66
CA ARG A 80 -20.05 -22.77 -13.81
C ARG A 80 -21.11 -23.86 -13.56
N ARG A 81 -22.22 -23.47 -12.91
CA ARG A 81 -23.35 -24.36 -12.63
C ARG A 81 -23.99 -24.93 -13.90
N TYR A 82 -24.07 -24.11 -14.94
CA TYR A 82 -24.54 -24.48 -16.27
C TYR A 82 -23.48 -24.02 -17.29
N ARG A 83 -23.30 -24.80 -18.36
CA ARG A 83 -22.38 -24.50 -19.47
C ARG A 83 -23.16 -24.00 -20.67
#